data_AF-A0A831SS52-F1
#
_entry.id   AF-A0A831SS52-F1
#
_cell.length_a   1.000
_cell.length_b   1.000
_cell.length_c   1.000
_cell.angle_alpha   90.00
_cell.angle_beta   90.00
_cell.angle_gamma   90.00
#
_symmetry.space_group_name_H-M   'P 1'
#
loop_
_entity.id
_entity.type
_entity.pdbx_description
1 polymer ?
#
loop_
_entity_poly.entity_id
_entity_poly.type
_entity_poly.pdbx_seq_one_letter_code
_entity_poly.pdbx_strand_id
1 'polypeptide(L)'
;MHDNIKIAAIVGMEQCNQRVWREVTEQISRYADLTQWTDQDLEHQNPEAAEAIRNADCLFITLIQFKGQADWLQEQIEQSNVKTIFSYESMPEVMQMTRVGNYIVSGDGSGMPDIVKKVAKMLVKGRDEDALYGYMKLLKIMRTMLPLIPKKAKDFKNWMQVYTYWMHPTSENLASMFNYIISEYFDAPVKAAKVVEIPTMGFYHPDAPDYFKHLNHYTKCNKNRDKHSESKRNIGLIFFRKHLLQEKEYIDNTIRALESKKLNVLPVFVMGVEGHVAAREWFINADLDMLINMMGFGFVGGPAGATTPGASSSARDEILSAINAPYVVSQPLFIQDFTSWKKEGVVPLQSAMTYSLPEMDGAVCPVVLGAVKDGRLQTVPDRLERLSGLAKKFSDLRTTDNSKKKVAFVVYDYPPGMGRKASAALLDVPKSLHKMLQKLQQEGYDVGELPESPEALLEMLDKATDYEIQAHEQDAFGIDREMFNSITSVRERERIEERWGGFPGDIAPLGTDKLFIGGLKLGNIFIGVQPRLGVQGDPMRLLFDKENTPHHQ
;
A
#
# COMPACT_ATOMS: atom_id res chain seq x y z
N MET A 1 -26.50 42.01 -4.74
CA MET A 1 -25.65 40.85 -4.42
C MET A 1 -25.59 40.05 -5.71
N HIS A 2 -24.42 39.89 -6.31
CA HIS A 2 -24.30 38.88 -7.35
C HIS A 2 -24.36 37.53 -6.65
N ASP A 3 -25.15 36.60 -7.19
CA ASP A 3 -25.13 35.22 -6.71
C ASP A 3 -23.69 34.70 -6.84
N ASN A 4 -23.22 33.99 -5.81
CA ASN A 4 -21.91 33.35 -5.86
C ASN A 4 -21.86 32.36 -7.02
N ILE A 5 -20.71 32.27 -7.67
CA ILE A 5 -20.49 31.33 -8.78
C ILE A 5 -20.58 29.90 -8.23
N LYS A 6 -21.44 29.07 -8.78
CA LYS A 6 -21.62 27.68 -8.33
C LYS A 6 -20.64 26.77 -9.05
N ILE A 7 -19.76 26.13 -8.29
CA ILE A 7 -18.78 25.18 -8.82
C ILE A 7 -19.06 23.80 -8.23
N ALA A 8 -19.22 22.80 -9.09
CA ALA A 8 -19.27 21.39 -8.67
C ALA A 8 -18.00 20.66 -9.14
N ALA A 9 -17.24 20.15 -8.18
CA ALA A 9 -16.06 19.33 -8.42
C ALA A 9 -16.40 17.84 -8.22
N ILE A 10 -16.34 17.07 -9.30
CA ILE A 10 -16.58 15.62 -9.29
C ILE A 10 -15.22 14.93 -9.43
N VAL A 11 -14.74 14.34 -8.34
CA VAL A 11 -13.34 13.91 -8.22
C VAL A 11 -13.29 12.48 -7.71
N GLY A 12 -12.91 11.55 -8.61
CA GLY A 12 -12.82 10.13 -8.29
C GLY A 12 -11.69 9.82 -7.30
N MET A 13 -11.88 8.79 -6.47
CA MET A 13 -10.89 8.33 -5.48
C MET A 13 -10.45 9.42 -4.46
N GLU A 14 -11.34 10.36 -4.09
CA GLU A 14 -11.05 11.46 -3.15
C GLU A 14 -11.72 11.33 -1.76
N GLN A 15 -12.29 10.18 -1.43
CA GLN A 15 -13.03 9.98 -0.17
C GLN A 15 -12.22 10.34 1.09
N CYS A 16 -10.89 10.23 1.01
CA CYS A 16 -9.96 10.49 2.11
C CYS A 16 -9.38 11.91 2.16
N ASN A 17 -9.83 12.84 1.30
CA ASN A 17 -9.26 14.20 1.22
C ASN A 17 -10.28 15.32 1.46
N GLN A 18 -11.43 15.03 2.09
CA GLN A 18 -12.49 16.01 2.34
C GLN A 18 -12.04 17.26 3.11
N ARG A 19 -10.96 17.17 3.91
CA ARG A 19 -10.37 18.33 4.61
C ARG A 19 -9.80 19.36 3.63
N VAL A 20 -9.02 18.91 2.65
CA VAL A 20 -8.40 19.80 1.66
C VAL A 20 -9.48 20.55 0.90
N TRP A 21 -10.56 19.86 0.52
CA TRP A 21 -11.70 20.48 -0.15
C TRP A 21 -12.43 21.51 0.71
N ARG A 22 -12.59 21.25 2.02
CA ARG A 22 -13.12 22.26 2.96
C ARG A 22 -12.25 23.51 3.03
N GLU A 23 -10.93 23.35 3.17
CA GLU A 23 -9.99 24.48 3.17
C GLU A 23 -10.04 25.27 1.86
N VAL A 24 -10.15 24.59 0.73
CA VAL A 24 -10.28 25.22 -0.59
C VAL A 24 -11.59 26.00 -0.69
N THR A 25 -12.72 25.40 -0.29
CA THR A 25 -14.02 26.06 -0.28
C THR A 25 -14.02 27.31 0.60
N GLU A 26 -13.44 27.24 1.80
CA GLU A 26 -13.30 28.40 2.68
C GLU A 26 -12.48 29.54 2.02
N GLN A 27 -11.36 29.21 1.36
CA GLN A 27 -10.48 30.18 0.72
C GLN A 27 -11.12 30.92 -0.47
N ILE A 28 -12.06 30.28 -1.18
CA ILE A 28 -12.72 30.88 -2.38
C ILE A 28 -14.16 31.36 -2.11
N SER A 29 -14.69 31.12 -0.92
CA SER A 29 -16.08 31.40 -0.50
C SER A 29 -16.58 32.82 -0.77
N ARG A 30 -15.67 33.79 -0.90
CA ARG A 30 -16.01 35.17 -1.26
C ARG A 30 -16.59 35.31 -2.67
N TYR A 31 -16.23 34.42 -3.59
CA TYR A 31 -16.56 34.52 -5.01
C TYR A 31 -17.32 33.31 -5.55
N ALA A 32 -17.19 32.15 -4.92
CA ALA A 32 -17.79 30.91 -5.40
C ALA A 32 -18.25 30.00 -4.26
N ASP A 33 -19.33 29.28 -4.53
CA ASP A 33 -19.83 28.18 -3.71
C ASP A 33 -19.32 26.87 -4.34
N LEU A 34 -18.34 26.23 -3.70
CA LEU A 34 -17.73 24.99 -4.17
C LEU A 34 -18.30 23.78 -3.43
N THR A 35 -18.87 22.86 -4.20
CA THR A 35 -19.29 21.53 -3.74
C THR A 35 -18.36 20.46 -4.30
N GLN A 36 -18.08 19.43 -3.51
CA GLN A 36 -17.24 18.30 -3.93
C GLN A 36 -18.04 17.00 -3.84
N TRP A 37 -17.90 16.19 -4.88
CA TRP A 37 -18.58 14.91 -5.08
C TRP A 37 -17.57 13.86 -5.54
N THR A 38 -17.90 12.59 -5.35
CA THR A 38 -17.02 11.46 -5.66
C THR A 38 -17.63 10.53 -6.70
N ASP A 39 -16.84 9.58 -7.18
CA ASP A 39 -17.29 8.49 -8.04
C ASP A 39 -18.38 7.61 -7.39
N GLN A 40 -18.39 7.50 -6.06
CA GLN A 40 -19.47 6.82 -5.33
C GLN A 40 -20.80 7.58 -5.39
N ASP A 41 -20.78 8.91 -5.40
CA ASP A 41 -22.01 9.70 -5.53
C ASP A 41 -22.65 9.47 -6.90
N LEU A 42 -21.83 9.34 -7.94
CA LEU A 42 -22.27 9.00 -9.30
C LEU A 42 -22.78 7.56 -9.36
N GLU A 43 -22.07 6.61 -8.74
CA GLU A 43 -22.47 5.19 -8.71
C GLU A 43 -23.82 4.99 -8.02
N HIS A 44 -24.05 5.69 -6.90
CA HIS A 44 -25.32 5.65 -6.17
C HIS A 44 -26.38 6.62 -6.71
N GLN A 45 -26.06 7.38 -7.76
CA GLN A 45 -26.96 8.36 -8.36
C GLN A 45 -27.51 9.36 -7.33
N ASN A 46 -26.63 9.92 -6.51
CA ASN A 46 -26.96 10.80 -5.39
C ASN A 46 -27.81 12.01 -5.88
N PRO A 47 -29.03 12.22 -5.35
CA PRO A 47 -29.89 13.33 -5.76
C PRO A 47 -29.28 14.72 -5.53
N GLU A 48 -28.52 14.89 -4.45
CA GLU A 48 -27.87 16.17 -4.14
C GLU A 48 -26.73 16.47 -5.12
N ALA A 49 -25.99 15.43 -5.52
CA ALA A 49 -24.97 15.55 -6.56
C ALA A 49 -25.59 15.94 -7.91
N ALA A 50 -26.73 15.34 -8.27
CA ALA A 50 -27.47 15.70 -9.48
C ALA A 50 -27.95 17.16 -9.47
N GLU A 51 -28.42 17.66 -8.33
CA GLU A 51 -28.80 19.07 -8.18
C GLU A 51 -27.58 19.99 -8.31
N ALA A 52 -26.48 19.67 -7.64
CA ALA A 52 -25.24 20.44 -7.73
C ALA A 52 -24.70 20.50 -9.17
N ILE A 53 -24.72 19.39 -9.90
CA ILE A 53 -24.29 19.34 -11.31
C ILE A 53 -25.21 20.19 -12.19
N ARG A 54 -26.53 20.06 -12.03
CA ARG A 54 -27.51 20.78 -12.87
C ARG A 54 -27.50 22.28 -12.66
N ASN A 55 -27.20 22.71 -11.44
CA ASN A 55 -27.18 24.12 -11.04
C ASN A 55 -25.79 24.77 -11.10
N ALA A 56 -24.75 24.04 -11.50
CA ALA A 56 -23.39 24.55 -11.56
C ALA A 56 -23.18 25.53 -12.72
N ASP A 57 -22.43 26.60 -12.46
CA ASP A 57 -21.88 27.49 -13.47
C ASP A 57 -20.58 26.92 -14.08
N CYS A 58 -19.85 26.14 -13.29
CA CYS A 58 -18.62 25.44 -13.69
C CYS A 58 -18.56 24.02 -13.14
N LEU A 59 -18.16 23.07 -13.99
CA LEU A 59 -17.81 21.71 -13.58
C LEU A 59 -16.31 21.47 -13.66
N PHE A 60 -15.76 20.83 -12.63
CA PHE A 60 -14.41 20.25 -12.64
C PHE A 60 -14.53 18.75 -12.43
N ILE A 61 -14.06 17.94 -13.37
CA ILE A 61 -14.32 16.50 -13.42
C ILE A 61 -13.01 15.74 -13.61
N THR A 62 -12.75 14.76 -12.76
CA THR A 62 -11.55 13.91 -12.93
C THR A 62 -11.68 12.53 -12.32
N LEU A 63 -10.89 11.58 -12.84
CA LEU A 63 -10.78 10.19 -12.37
C LEU A 63 -12.11 9.40 -12.41
N ILE A 64 -12.99 9.69 -13.38
CA ILE A 64 -14.21 8.91 -13.63
C ILE A 64 -13.93 7.86 -14.70
N GLN A 65 -13.90 6.59 -14.29
CA GLN A 65 -13.39 5.48 -15.10
C GLN A 65 -14.43 4.42 -15.45
N PHE A 66 -15.65 4.51 -14.91
CA PHE A 66 -16.70 3.52 -15.15
C PHE A 66 -17.78 4.07 -16.06
N LYS A 67 -18.18 3.25 -17.04
CA LYS A 67 -19.17 3.63 -18.06
C LYS A 67 -20.50 4.08 -17.46
N GLY A 68 -21.03 3.35 -16.46
CA GLY A 68 -22.27 3.72 -15.79
C GLY A 68 -22.21 5.08 -15.10
N GLN A 69 -21.08 5.42 -14.47
CA GLN A 69 -20.87 6.73 -13.85
C GLN A 69 -20.81 7.84 -14.91
N ALA A 70 -20.11 7.59 -16.03
CA ALA A 70 -19.99 8.55 -17.13
C ALA A 70 -21.34 8.82 -17.81
N ASP A 71 -22.13 7.77 -18.06
CA ASP A 71 -23.44 7.89 -18.71
C ASP A 71 -24.41 8.68 -17.83
N TRP A 72 -24.46 8.40 -16.52
CA TRP A 72 -25.29 9.14 -15.59
C TRP A 72 -24.86 10.62 -15.46
N LEU A 73 -23.55 10.87 -15.38
CA LEU A 73 -23.01 12.23 -15.35
C LEU A 73 -23.37 13.02 -16.61
N GLN A 74 -23.30 12.37 -17.79
CA GLN A 74 -23.70 12.98 -19.05
C GLN A 74 -25.18 13.40 -19.01
N GLU A 75 -26.07 12.53 -18.53
CA GLU A 75 -27.49 12.81 -18.40
C GLU A 75 -27.75 14.06 -17.54
N GLN A 76 -27.06 14.20 -16.40
CA GLN A 76 -27.22 15.38 -15.54
C GLN A 76 -26.70 16.65 -16.20
N ILE A 77 -25.61 16.56 -16.96
CA ILE A 77 -25.05 17.69 -17.72
C ILE A 77 -25.99 18.13 -18.85
N GLU A 78 -26.65 17.19 -19.54
CA GLU A 78 -27.63 17.49 -20.60
C GLU A 78 -28.87 18.21 -20.05
N GLN A 79 -29.22 17.96 -18.79
CA GLN A 79 -30.29 18.65 -18.06
C GLN A 79 -29.85 19.98 -17.43
N SER A 80 -28.59 20.40 -17.61
CA SER A 80 -28.00 21.58 -16.99
C SER A 80 -27.81 22.72 -18.00
N ASN A 81 -27.61 23.94 -17.48
CA ASN A 81 -27.18 25.09 -18.29
C ASN A 81 -25.66 25.32 -18.25
N VAL A 82 -24.88 24.36 -17.74
CA VAL A 82 -23.45 24.55 -17.53
C VAL A 82 -22.70 24.73 -18.86
N LYS A 83 -21.87 25.76 -18.92
CA LYS A 83 -21.11 26.11 -20.14
C LYS A 83 -19.61 25.90 -20.00
N THR A 84 -19.11 25.87 -18.76
CA THR A 84 -17.68 25.72 -18.47
C THR A 84 -17.47 24.37 -17.79
N ILE A 85 -16.80 23.44 -18.48
CA ILE A 85 -16.51 22.09 -18.00
C ILE A 85 -15.03 21.79 -18.24
N PHE A 86 -14.31 21.49 -17.17
CA PHE A 86 -12.94 20.99 -17.22
C PHE A 86 -12.94 19.50 -16.89
N SER A 87 -12.56 18.63 -17.83
CA SER A 87 -12.39 17.20 -17.58
C SER A 87 -10.92 16.79 -17.72
N TYR A 88 -10.42 15.96 -16.79
CA TYR A 88 -9.06 15.43 -16.78
C TYR A 88 -9.01 13.98 -16.33
N GLU A 89 -8.09 13.18 -16.87
CA GLU A 89 -7.73 11.85 -16.31
C GLU A 89 -8.94 10.89 -16.12
N SER A 90 -9.99 11.07 -16.93
CA SER A 90 -11.18 10.23 -16.95
C SER A 90 -11.26 9.43 -18.24
N MET A 91 -12.24 8.53 -18.35
CA MET A 91 -12.49 7.79 -19.59
C MET A 91 -12.82 8.72 -20.77
N PRO A 92 -12.60 8.30 -22.02
CA PRO A 92 -12.75 9.14 -23.20
C PRO A 92 -14.08 9.91 -23.28
N GLU A 93 -15.19 9.28 -22.89
CA GLU A 93 -16.53 9.88 -22.89
C GLU A 93 -16.62 11.09 -21.94
N VAL A 94 -16.02 10.99 -20.75
CA VAL A 94 -15.98 12.10 -19.79
C VAL A 94 -15.02 13.19 -20.24
N MET A 95 -13.91 12.81 -20.89
CA MET A 95 -12.96 13.78 -21.46
C MET A 95 -13.60 14.63 -22.56
N GLN A 96 -14.47 14.04 -23.38
CA GLN A 96 -15.23 14.73 -24.44
C GLN A 96 -16.25 15.74 -23.88
N MET A 97 -16.58 15.69 -22.60
CA MET A 97 -17.45 16.69 -21.96
C MET A 97 -16.76 18.06 -21.79
N THR A 98 -15.43 18.13 -21.95
CA THR A 98 -14.65 19.36 -21.78
C THR A 98 -15.14 20.49 -22.69
N ARG A 99 -15.53 21.61 -22.06
CA ARG A 99 -16.00 22.84 -22.70
C ARG A 99 -15.39 24.03 -21.96
N VAL A 100 -14.33 24.62 -22.48
CA VAL A 100 -13.60 25.74 -21.86
C VAL A 100 -13.56 26.89 -22.85
N GLY A 101 -14.45 27.87 -22.71
CA GLY A 101 -14.57 28.94 -23.71
C GLY A 101 -14.74 28.39 -25.13
N ASN A 102 -13.82 28.71 -26.02
CA ASN A 102 -13.80 28.19 -27.40
C ASN A 102 -13.07 26.86 -27.57
N TYR A 103 -12.45 26.33 -26.52
CA TYR A 103 -11.82 25.02 -26.53
C TYR A 103 -12.82 23.94 -26.13
N ILE A 104 -13.19 23.10 -27.10
CA ILE A 104 -14.08 21.95 -26.92
C ILE A 104 -13.30 20.72 -27.34
N VAL A 105 -13.33 19.67 -26.51
CA VAL A 105 -12.73 18.37 -26.86
C VAL A 105 -13.71 17.58 -27.71
N SER A 106 -13.24 17.09 -28.84
CA SER A 106 -14.00 16.24 -29.76
C SER A 106 -13.24 14.92 -29.98
N GLY A 107 -13.97 13.87 -30.36
CA GLY A 107 -13.41 12.51 -30.50
C GLY A 107 -12.29 12.36 -31.53
N ASP A 108 -12.12 13.32 -32.45
CA ASP A 108 -11.04 13.34 -33.46
C ASP A 108 -9.83 14.22 -33.07
N GLY A 109 -9.85 14.79 -31.85
CA GLY A 109 -8.84 15.72 -31.36
C GLY A 109 -8.94 17.13 -31.98
N SER A 110 -10.04 17.47 -32.67
CA SER A 110 -10.30 18.85 -33.07
C SER A 110 -10.46 19.73 -31.82
N GLY A 111 -9.80 20.90 -31.82
CA GLY A 111 -9.64 21.79 -30.66
C GLY A 111 -8.19 21.98 -30.18
N MET A 112 -7.32 20.97 -30.28
CA MET A 112 -5.90 21.14 -29.89
C MET A 112 -5.09 21.93 -30.93
N PRO A 113 -4.16 22.82 -30.51
CA PRO A 113 -3.25 23.50 -31.44
C PRO A 113 -2.39 22.51 -32.24
N ASP A 114 -2.05 22.84 -33.48
CA ASP A 114 -1.31 21.93 -34.38
C ASP A 114 0.03 21.45 -33.81
N ILE A 115 0.71 22.29 -33.02
CA ILE A 115 1.96 21.93 -32.37
C ILE A 115 1.76 20.80 -31.34
N VAL A 116 0.65 20.83 -30.62
CA VAL A 116 0.27 19.82 -29.62
C VAL A 116 -0.17 18.53 -30.32
N LYS A 117 -0.95 18.63 -31.40
CA LYS A 117 -1.34 17.48 -32.22
C LYS A 117 -0.13 16.73 -32.79
N LYS A 118 0.88 17.47 -33.27
CA LYS A 118 2.15 16.88 -33.75
C LYS A 118 2.89 16.14 -32.63
N VAL A 119 2.97 16.74 -31.45
CA VAL A 119 3.61 16.13 -30.29
C VAL A 119 2.86 14.88 -29.81
N ALA A 120 1.53 14.94 -29.71
CA ALA A 120 0.70 13.79 -29.36
C ALA A 120 0.88 12.62 -30.37
N LYS A 121 0.85 12.91 -31.67
CA LYS A 121 1.11 11.89 -32.72
C LYS A 121 2.50 11.24 -32.58
N MET A 122 3.52 12.01 -32.20
CA MET A 122 4.86 11.47 -31.96
C MET A 122 4.91 10.56 -30.72
N LEU A 123 4.16 10.88 -29.66
CA LEU A 123 4.11 10.10 -28.42
C LEU A 123 3.41 8.75 -28.57
N VAL A 124 2.43 8.68 -29.48
CA VAL A 124 1.56 7.51 -29.72
C VAL A 124 2.13 6.59 -30.82
N LYS A 125 3.22 6.99 -31.51
CA LYS A 125 3.80 6.26 -32.66
C LYS A 125 2.75 5.83 -33.72
N GLY A 126 1.61 6.52 -33.80
CA GLY A 126 0.53 6.23 -34.75
C GLY A 126 -0.36 5.03 -34.41
N ARG A 127 -0.35 4.52 -33.17
CA ARG A 127 -1.24 3.43 -32.72
C ARG A 127 -2.45 3.99 -31.97
N ASP A 128 -3.64 3.93 -32.56
CA ASP A 128 -4.85 4.51 -31.94
C ASP A 128 -5.21 3.89 -30.57
N GLU A 129 -4.84 2.63 -30.34
CA GLU A 129 -4.95 1.93 -29.04
C GLU A 129 -4.11 2.56 -27.91
N ASP A 130 -3.06 3.31 -28.26
CA ASP A 130 -2.17 4.01 -27.33
C ASP A 130 -2.58 5.47 -27.08
N ALA A 131 -3.73 5.92 -27.60
CA ALA A 131 -4.16 7.32 -27.53
C ALA A 131 -4.26 7.83 -26.08
N LEU A 132 -4.80 7.02 -25.16
CA LEU A 132 -4.90 7.37 -23.73
C LEU A 132 -3.51 7.49 -23.08
N TYR A 133 -2.60 6.56 -23.40
CA TYR A 133 -1.22 6.55 -22.91
C TYR A 133 -0.40 7.74 -23.45
N GLY A 134 -0.55 8.05 -24.74
CA GLY A 134 0.07 9.22 -25.35
C GLY A 134 -0.51 10.53 -24.85
N TYR A 135 -1.80 10.57 -24.50
CA TYR A 135 -2.42 11.71 -23.85
C TYR A 135 -1.87 11.92 -22.42
N MET A 136 -1.71 10.86 -21.62
CA MET A 136 -1.05 10.98 -20.31
C MET A 136 0.40 11.47 -20.43
N LYS A 137 1.16 11.01 -21.44
CA LYS A 137 2.49 11.56 -21.72
C LYS A 137 2.45 13.02 -22.17
N LEU A 138 1.44 13.39 -22.96
CA LEU A 138 1.19 14.77 -23.40
C LEU A 138 0.99 15.67 -22.18
N LEU A 139 0.10 15.27 -21.26
CA LEU A 139 -0.16 15.94 -19.99
C LEU A 139 1.14 16.14 -19.17
N LYS A 140 2.03 15.14 -19.12
CA LYS A 140 3.34 15.25 -18.43
C LYS A 140 4.29 16.29 -19.05
N ILE A 141 4.22 16.53 -20.36
CA ILE A 141 5.06 17.52 -21.05
C ILE A 141 4.33 18.85 -21.31
N MET A 142 3.05 18.96 -20.90
CA MET A 142 2.22 20.15 -21.14
C MET A 142 2.83 21.41 -20.54
N ARG A 143 3.43 21.35 -19.35
CA ARG A 143 4.09 22.51 -18.73
C ARG A 143 5.17 23.10 -19.64
N THR A 144 6.02 22.25 -20.21
CA THR A 144 7.08 22.66 -21.16
C THR A 144 6.52 23.28 -22.43
N MET A 145 5.31 22.88 -22.84
CA MET A 145 4.63 23.43 -24.01
C MET A 145 3.87 24.74 -23.72
N LEU A 146 3.52 25.03 -22.46
CA LEU A 146 2.71 26.20 -22.08
C LEU A 146 3.26 27.54 -22.61
N PRO A 147 4.58 27.82 -22.60
CA PRO A 147 5.14 29.03 -23.18
C PRO A 147 5.07 29.09 -24.72
N LEU A 148 4.94 27.93 -25.38
CA LEU A 148 4.92 27.78 -26.83
C LEU A 148 3.50 27.90 -27.41
N ILE A 149 2.47 27.93 -26.57
CA ILE A 149 1.08 28.01 -27.03
C ILE A 149 0.78 29.41 -27.59
N PRO A 150 0.26 29.52 -28.83
CA PRO A 150 -0.09 30.81 -29.42
C PRO A 150 -1.13 31.57 -28.59
N LYS A 151 -1.02 32.91 -28.53
CA LYS A 151 -2.00 33.77 -27.82
C LYS A 151 -3.45 33.55 -28.31
N LYS A 152 -3.64 33.20 -29.58
CA LYS A 152 -4.95 32.88 -30.17
C LYS A 152 -5.62 31.61 -29.62
N ALA A 153 -4.86 30.74 -28.95
CA ALA A 153 -5.35 29.53 -28.29
C ALA A 153 -5.46 29.75 -26.76
N LYS A 154 -6.04 30.89 -26.35
CA LYS A 154 -6.15 31.30 -24.94
C LYS A 154 -6.84 30.24 -24.08
N ASP A 155 -7.99 29.74 -24.53
CA ASP A 155 -8.79 28.80 -23.73
C ASP A 155 -8.11 27.43 -23.56
N PHE A 156 -7.44 26.95 -24.60
CA PHE A 156 -6.60 25.75 -24.50
C PHE A 156 -5.46 25.95 -23.50
N LYS A 157 -4.83 27.13 -23.51
CA LYS A 157 -3.80 27.48 -22.52
C LYS A 157 -4.39 27.54 -21.10
N ASN A 158 -5.60 28.07 -20.93
CA ASN A 158 -6.27 28.11 -19.63
C ASN A 158 -6.57 26.70 -19.11
N TRP A 159 -7.07 25.80 -19.97
CA TRP A 159 -7.24 24.38 -19.67
C TRP A 159 -5.91 23.73 -19.24
N MET A 160 -4.80 23.98 -19.94
CA MET A 160 -3.48 23.48 -19.51
C MET A 160 -3.01 24.06 -18.16
N GLN A 161 -3.29 25.34 -17.91
CA GLN A 161 -2.90 26.03 -16.68
C GLN A 161 -3.66 25.48 -15.47
N VAL A 162 -4.96 25.22 -15.61
CA VAL A 162 -5.78 24.56 -14.58
C VAL A 162 -5.20 23.18 -14.24
N TYR A 163 -4.86 22.37 -15.25
CA TYR A 163 -4.20 21.09 -15.02
C TYR A 163 -2.84 21.23 -14.31
N THR A 164 -2.11 22.32 -14.57
CA THR A 164 -0.83 22.56 -13.88
C THR A 164 -1.03 22.79 -12.37
N TYR A 165 -2.09 23.48 -11.95
CA TYR A 165 -2.42 23.56 -10.52
C TYR A 165 -2.84 22.19 -9.97
N TRP A 166 -3.70 21.46 -10.71
CA TRP A 166 -4.17 20.14 -10.31
C TRP A 166 -3.02 19.15 -10.04
N MET A 167 -1.96 19.19 -10.86
CA MET A 167 -0.76 18.38 -10.67
C MET A 167 0.02 18.67 -9.37
N HIS A 168 -0.23 19.81 -8.73
CA HIS A 168 0.36 20.19 -7.45
C HIS A 168 -0.74 20.46 -6.40
N PRO A 169 -1.44 19.43 -5.91
CA PRO A 169 -2.74 19.58 -5.24
C PRO A 169 -2.63 19.96 -3.75
N THR A 170 -1.89 21.02 -3.42
CA THR A 170 -1.97 21.67 -2.10
C THR A 170 -3.24 22.51 -2.02
N SER A 171 -3.74 22.81 -0.82
CA SER A 171 -4.95 23.62 -0.66
C SER A 171 -4.79 25.02 -1.28
N GLU A 172 -3.59 25.62 -1.20
CA GLU A 172 -3.31 26.92 -1.81
C GLU A 172 -3.30 26.88 -3.34
N ASN A 173 -2.73 25.82 -3.93
CA ASN A 173 -2.72 25.64 -5.38
C ASN A 173 -4.12 25.33 -5.91
N LEU A 174 -4.92 24.51 -5.20
CA LEU A 174 -6.30 24.22 -5.59
C LEU A 174 -7.21 25.46 -5.44
N ALA A 175 -7.07 26.24 -4.36
CA ALA A 175 -7.77 27.52 -4.23
C ALA A 175 -7.36 28.49 -5.35
N SER A 176 -6.07 28.56 -5.68
CA SER A 176 -5.57 29.37 -6.80
C SER A 176 -6.06 28.87 -8.16
N MET A 177 -6.26 27.56 -8.32
CA MET A 177 -6.85 26.94 -9.52
C MET A 177 -8.28 27.44 -9.72
N PHE A 178 -9.12 27.39 -8.69
CA PHE A 178 -10.50 27.88 -8.80
C PHE A 178 -10.54 29.40 -8.94
N ASN A 179 -9.69 30.15 -8.24
CA ASN A 179 -9.54 31.59 -8.46
C ASN A 179 -9.13 31.92 -9.90
N TYR A 180 -8.28 31.08 -10.52
CA TYR A 180 -7.90 31.23 -11.92
C TYR A 180 -9.11 31.03 -12.84
N ILE A 181 -9.88 29.97 -12.64
CA ILE A 181 -11.12 29.69 -13.39
C ILE A 181 -12.11 30.86 -13.24
N ILE A 182 -12.36 31.29 -12.00
CA ILE A 182 -13.26 32.39 -11.65
C ILE A 182 -12.84 33.69 -12.36
N SER A 183 -11.55 34.03 -12.31
CA SER A 183 -11.02 35.25 -12.94
C SER A 183 -11.11 35.25 -14.47
N GLU A 184 -11.00 34.08 -15.08
CA GLU A 184 -10.92 33.96 -16.55
C GLU A 184 -12.29 33.80 -17.22
N TYR A 185 -13.29 33.25 -16.52
CA TYR A 185 -14.58 32.85 -17.10
C TYR A 185 -15.81 33.50 -16.47
N PHE A 186 -15.67 34.21 -15.35
CA PHE A 186 -16.81 34.74 -14.59
C PHE A 186 -16.68 36.22 -14.19
N ASP A 187 -15.81 36.97 -14.86
CA ASP A 187 -15.63 38.44 -14.69
C ASP A 187 -15.45 38.92 -13.24
N ALA A 188 -15.00 38.03 -12.34
CA ALA A 188 -14.82 38.36 -10.94
C ALA A 188 -13.41 38.95 -10.69
N PRO A 189 -13.27 39.99 -9.85
CA PRO A 189 -11.99 40.63 -9.57
C PRO A 189 -11.17 39.83 -8.55
N VAL A 190 -10.89 38.57 -8.85
CA VAL A 190 -10.05 37.67 -8.05
C VAL A 190 -8.71 37.45 -8.74
N LYS A 191 -7.64 37.31 -7.97
CA LYS A 191 -6.29 37.06 -8.48
C LYS A 191 -5.85 35.65 -8.10
N ALA A 192 -5.50 34.85 -9.11
CA ALA A 192 -4.82 33.58 -8.89
C ALA A 192 -3.34 33.80 -8.56
N ALA A 193 -2.84 33.15 -7.50
CA ALA A 193 -1.40 33.08 -7.23
C ALA A 193 -0.74 32.10 -8.20
N LYS A 194 0.57 32.24 -8.44
CA LYS A 194 1.30 31.29 -9.30
C LYS A 194 1.37 29.91 -8.63
N VAL A 195 1.36 28.86 -9.46
CA VAL A 195 1.55 27.47 -9.02
C VAL A 195 2.82 27.36 -8.18
N VAL A 196 2.68 26.85 -6.96
CA VAL A 196 3.82 26.43 -6.14
C VAL A 196 4.21 25.02 -6.57
N GLU A 197 5.39 24.89 -7.17
CA GLU A 197 5.87 23.62 -7.68
C GLU A 197 6.49 22.76 -6.57
N ILE A 198 6.14 21.49 -6.58
CA ILE A 198 6.72 20.46 -5.72
C ILE A 198 7.28 19.38 -6.64
N PRO A 199 8.46 18.79 -6.35
CA PRO A 199 9.04 17.74 -7.18
C PRO A 199 8.05 16.60 -7.44
N THR A 200 8.13 15.95 -8.60
CA THR A 200 7.27 14.80 -8.94
C THR A 200 7.68 13.52 -8.21
N MET A 201 8.97 13.40 -7.90
CA MET A 201 9.54 12.39 -7.04
C MET A 201 10.71 12.97 -6.24
N GLY A 202 11.00 12.38 -5.10
CA GLY A 202 12.10 12.82 -4.24
C GLY A 202 12.00 12.21 -2.85
N PHE A 203 12.88 12.69 -1.97
CA PHE A 203 12.94 12.29 -0.57
C PHE A 203 12.20 13.28 0.32
N TYR A 204 11.55 12.74 1.34
CA TYR A 204 10.86 13.48 2.38
C TYR A 204 11.32 13.01 3.76
N HIS A 205 11.20 13.87 4.76
CA HIS A 205 11.23 13.48 6.16
C HIS A 205 10.44 14.52 6.98
N PRO A 206 9.67 14.13 8.03
CA PRO A 206 8.86 15.06 8.82
C PRO A 206 9.66 16.23 9.43
N ASP A 207 10.91 15.96 9.83
CA ASP A 207 11.83 16.96 10.40
C ASP A 207 12.76 17.62 9.37
N ALA A 208 12.65 17.30 8.09
CA ALA A 208 13.47 17.95 7.07
C ALA A 208 12.85 19.29 6.67
N PRO A 209 13.69 20.32 6.38
CA PRO A 209 13.20 21.63 5.99
C PRO A 209 12.63 21.66 4.56
N ASP A 210 12.99 20.70 3.71
CA ASP A 210 12.69 20.68 2.28
C ASP A 210 12.56 19.25 1.73
N TYR A 211 12.05 19.15 0.50
CA TYR A 211 12.12 17.94 -0.31
C TYR A 211 13.45 17.84 -1.07
N PHE A 212 13.98 16.63 -1.23
CA PHE A 212 15.27 16.43 -1.91
C PHE A 212 15.11 15.62 -3.19
N LYS A 213 15.71 16.09 -4.30
CA LYS A 213 15.70 15.36 -5.58
C LYS A 213 16.83 14.34 -5.72
N HIS A 214 17.81 14.36 -4.82
CA HIS A 214 19.01 13.54 -4.91
C HIS A 214 19.30 12.87 -3.57
N LEU A 215 19.66 11.59 -3.62
CA LEU A 215 19.96 10.77 -2.45
C LEU A 215 21.09 11.37 -1.60
N ASN A 216 22.16 11.88 -2.22
CA ASN A 216 23.29 12.48 -1.51
C ASN A 216 22.89 13.69 -0.63
N HIS A 217 21.99 14.55 -1.12
CA HIS A 217 21.48 15.71 -0.40
C HIS A 217 20.61 15.26 0.77
N TYR A 218 19.74 14.27 0.54
CA TYR A 218 18.94 13.68 1.61
C TYR A 218 19.84 13.06 2.68
N THR A 219 20.80 12.22 2.32
CA THR A 219 21.74 11.58 3.26
C THR A 219 22.51 12.60 4.07
N LYS A 220 22.95 13.72 3.46
CA LYS A 220 23.62 14.81 4.19
C LYS A 220 22.68 15.48 5.20
N CYS A 221 21.44 15.77 4.83
CA CYS A 221 20.44 16.31 5.76
C CYS A 221 20.13 15.32 6.88
N ASN A 222 20.01 14.04 6.54
CA ASN A 222 19.72 12.94 7.44
C ASN A 222 20.82 12.76 8.49
N LYS A 223 22.10 12.86 8.09
CA LYS A 223 23.25 12.83 8.99
C LYS A 223 23.25 13.95 10.03
N ASN A 224 22.75 15.14 9.65
CA ASN A 224 22.62 16.26 10.58
C ASN A 224 21.51 16.01 11.62
N ARG A 225 20.42 15.32 11.23
CA ARG A 225 19.34 14.92 12.14
C ARG A 225 19.75 13.78 13.06
N ASP A 226 20.39 12.77 12.47
CA ASP A 226 20.83 11.55 13.14
C ASP A 226 22.29 11.24 12.77
N LYS A 227 23.20 11.56 13.68
CA LYS A 227 24.64 11.34 13.51
C LYS A 227 25.02 9.88 13.30
N HIS A 228 24.15 8.94 13.67
CA HIS A 228 24.39 7.49 13.54
C HIS A 228 23.69 6.87 12.32
N SER A 229 22.99 7.67 11.50
CA SER A 229 22.23 7.18 10.34
C SER A 229 23.05 6.32 9.37
N GLU A 230 24.31 6.66 9.10
CA GLU A 230 25.21 5.88 8.22
C GLU A 230 25.56 4.49 8.77
N SER A 231 25.44 4.28 10.09
CA SER A 231 25.71 2.99 10.73
C SER A 231 24.47 2.11 10.88
N LYS A 232 23.29 2.65 10.57
CA LYS A 232 22.00 1.98 10.67
C LYS A 232 21.67 1.28 9.35
N ARG A 233 20.69 0.38 9.41
CA ARG A 233 20.22 -0.41 8.27
C ARG A 233 19.20 0.35 7.44
N ASN A 234 19.35 0.31 6.12
CA ASN A 234 18.55 1.11 5.20
C ASN A 234 17.22 0.42 4.87
N ILE A 235 16.12 1.13 5.08
CA ILE A 235 14.77 0.72 4.72
C ILE A 235 14.26 1.66 3.64
N GLY A 236 14.04 1.13 2.44
CA GLY A 236 13.36 1.86 1.38
C GLY A 236 11.88 1.98 1.71
N LEU A 237 11.33 3.19 1.64
CA LEU A 237 9.92 3.44 1.89
C LEU A 237 9.37 4.27 0.73
N ILE A 238 8.46 3.72 -0.07
CA ILE A 238 7.87 4.44 -1.20
C ILE A 238 6.37 4.69 -1.00
N PHE A 239 5.90 5.90 -1.29
CA PHE A 239 4.50 6.31 -1.10
C PHE A 239 4.07 7.37 -2.12
N PHE A 240 2.76 7.58 -2.21
CA PHE A 240 2.21 8.59 -3.11
C PHE A 240 2.54 10.01 -2.63
N ARG A 241 3.00 10.83 -3.58
CA ARG A 241 3.18 12.27 -3.40
C ARG A 241 1.86 12.94 -3.04
N LYS A 242 0.75 12.53 -3.64
CA LYS A 242 -0.58 13.08 -3.32
C LYS A 242 -0.87 12.95 -1.82
N HIS A 243 -0.65 11.77 -1.26
CA HIS A 243 -0.84 11.51 0.16
C HIS A 243 0.13 12.30 1.03
N LEU A 244 1.38 12.49 0.61
CA LEU A 244 2.32 13.36 1.31
C LEU A 244 1.81 14.82 1.41
N LEU A 245 1.08 15.30 0.41
CA LEU A 245 0.59 16.68 0.39
C LEU A 245 -0.73 16.85 1.15
N GLN A 246 -1.56 15.80 1.21
CA GLN A 246 -2.93 15.90 1.69
C GLN A 246 -3.15 15.13 3.02
N GLU A 247 -2.52 13.95 3.16
CA GLU A 247 -2.73 12.95 4.23
C GLU A 247 -1.40 12.45 4.83
N LYS A 248 -0.45 13.36 5.13
CA LYS A 248 0.92 12.99 5.54
C LYS A 248 1.03 12.21 6.86
N GLU A 249 0.02 12.24 7.71
CA GLU A 249 0.11 11.73 9.09
C GLU A 249 0.50 10.24 9.14
N TYR A 250 -0.10 9.39 8.31
CA TYR A 250 0.24 7.97 8.31
C TYR A 250 1.67 7.71 7.78
N ILE A 251 2.17 8.55 6.87
CA ILE A 251 3.55 8.51 6.36
C ILE A 251 4.50 8.88 7.50
N ASP A 252 4.23 9.98 8.19
CA ASP A 252 5.00 10.45 9.34
C ASP A 252 5.05 9.36 10.43
N ASN A 253 3.90 8.81 10.81
CA ASN A 253 3.80 7.74 11.80
C ASN A 253 4.60 6.49 11.40
N THR A 254 4.60 6.13 10.12
CA THR A 254 5.35 4.96 9.61
C THR A 254 6.86 5.21 9.65
N ILE A 255 7.31 6.41 9.25
CA ILE A 255 8.72 6.81 9.35
C ILE A 255 9.16 6.73 10.81
N ARG A 256 8.40 7.31 11.74
CA ARG A 256 8.72 7.28 13.18
C ARG A 256 8.77 5.88 13.76
N ALA A 257 7.83 5.01 13.38
CA ALA A 257 7.82 3.62 13.84
C ALA A 257 9.10 2.88 13.41
N LEU A 258 9.54 3.04 12.17
CA LEU A 258 10.80 2.47 11.68
C LEU A 258 12.03 3.07 12.39
N GLU A 259 12.08 4.40 12.55
CA GLU A 259 13.17 5.08 13.26
C GLU A 259 13.29 4.61 14.72
N SER A 260 12.16 4.32 15.39
CA SER A 260 12.12 3.81 16.76
C SER A 260 12.85 2.46 16.92
N LYS A 261 12.94 1.68 15.83
CA LYS A 261 13.71 0.41 15.76
C LYS A 261 15.18 0.62 15.41
N LYS A 262 15.66 1.86 15.43
CA LYS A 262 17.01 2.27 15.05
C LYS A 262 17.34 1.93 13.58
N LEU A 263 16.35 1.97 12.70
CA LEU A 263 16.53 1.80 11.26
C LEU A 263 16.73 3.17 10.60
N ASN A 264 17.48 3.20 9.50
CA ASN A 264 17.62 4.36 8.65
C ASN A 264 16.57 4.28 7.53
N VAL A 265 15.63 5.21 7.49
CA VAL A 265 14.56 5.21 6.49
C VAL A 265 14.98 6.07 5.30
N LEU A 266 14.70 5.60 4.09
CA LEU A 266 14.80 6.36 2.84
C LEU A 266 13.37 6.61 2.30
N PRO A 267 12.68 7.67 2.74
CA PRO A 267 11.29 7.93 2.44
C PRO A 267 11.18 8.66 1.11
N VAL A 268 10.71 7.95 0.10
CA VAL A 268 10.59 8.40 -1.28
C VAL A 268 9.13 8.60 -1.64
N PHE A 269 8.78 9.82 -2.06
CA PHE A 269 7.49 10.07 -2.68
C PHE A 269 7.59 9.99 -4.20
N VAL A 270 6.52 9.50 -4.84
CA VAL A 270 6.37 9.45 -6.31
C VAL A 270 4.95 9.84 -6.73
N MET A 271 4.74 10.24 -7.98
CA MET A 271 3.38 10.48 -8.48
C MET A 271 2.54 9.22 -8.55
N GLY A 272 3.16 8.08 -8.83
CA GLY A 272 2.52 6.77 -8.72
C GLY A 272 3.01 5.73 -9.71
N VAL A 273 3.68 6.13 -10.80
CA VAL A 273 4.19 5.21 -11.82
C VAL A 273 5.71 5.13 -11.83
N GLU A 274 6.38 6.03 -11.10
CA GLU A 274 7.83 6.22 -11.08
C GLU A 274 8.55 5.29 -10.09
N GLY A 275 7.89 4.30 -9.49
CA GLY A 275 8.52 3.36 -8.55
C GLY A 275 9.77 2.66 -9.12
N HIS A 276 9.67 2.22 -10.37
CA HIS A 276 10.80 1.65 -11.12
C HIS A 276 11.94 2.65 -11.36
N VAL A 277 11.65 3.94 -11.53
CA VAL A 277 12.66 5.00 -11.70
C VAL A 277 13.36 5.24 -10.37
N ALA A 278 12.61 5.42 -9.29
CA ALA A 278 13.14 5.56 -7.94
C ALA A 278 14.02 4.37 -7.53
N ALA A 279 13.64 3.15 -7.93
CA ALA A 279 14.48 1.98 -7.72
C ALA A 279 15.83 2.07 -8.41
N ARG A 280 15.83 2.36 -9.71
CA ARG A 280 17.04 2.41 -10.53
C ARG A 280 17.97 3.55 -10.14
N GLU A 281 17.40 4.71 -9.82
CA GLU A 281 18.18 5.88 -9.44
C GLU A 281 18.70 5.78 -8.01
N TRP A 282 17.91 5.25 -7.08
CA TRP A 282 18.20 5.36 -5.64
C TRP A 282 18.30 4.01 -4.94
N PHE A 283 17.30 3.14 -5.01
CA PHE A 283 17.25 1.95 -4.14
C PHE A 283 18.30 0.89 -4.46
N ILE A 284 18.62 0.63 -5.73
CA ILE A 284 19.63 -0.37 -6.12
C ILE A 284 21.00 -0.03 -5.51
N ASN A 285 21.32 1.27 -5.40
CA ASN A 285 22.60 1.74 -4.89
C ASN A 285 22.57 2.08 -3.39
N ALA A 286 21.46 1.80 -2.70
CA ALA A 286 21.24 2.18 -1.31
C ALA A 286 21.45 1.05 -0.29
N ASP A 287 21.82 -0.16 -0.73
CA ASP A 287 22.01 -1.34 0.14
C ASP A 287 20.83 -1.55 1.11
N LEU A 288 19.64 -1.79 0.55
CA LEU A 288 18.43 -1.93 1.34
C LEU A 288 18.38 -3.28 2.05
N ASP A 289 18.02 -3.23 3.33
CA ASP A 289 17.67 -4.43 4.11
C ASP A 289 16.21 -4.83 3.86
N MET A 290 15.37 -3.88 3.42
CA MET A 290 13.96 -4.09 3.09
C MET A 290 13.42 -2.94 2.23
N LEU A 291 12.46 -3.25 1.34
CA LEU A 291 11.67 -2.27 0.59
C LEU A 291 10.19 -2.36 1.01
N ILE A 292 9.64 -1.25 1.48
CA ILE A 292 8.24 -1.10 1.89
C ILE A 292 7.54 -0.19 0.86
N ASN A 293 6.52 -0.73 0.20
CA ASN A 293 5.65 0.00 -0.71
C ASN A 293 4.31 0.32 -0.05
N MET A 294 4.09 1.62 0.19
CA MET A 294 2.85 2.16 0.76
C MET A 294 1.95 2.81 -0.29
N MET A 295 2.17 2.54 -1.59
CA MET A 295 1.23 2.90 -2.65
C MET A 295 0.09 1.88 -2.75
N GLY A 296 0.33 0.62 -2.36
CA GLY A 296 -0.66 -0.45 -2.44
C GLY A 296 -1.13 -0.78 -3.85
N PHE A 297 -0.20 -0.69 -4.79
CA PHE A 297 -0.28 -1.21 -6.15
C PHE A 297 1.05 -1.88 -6.47
N GLY A 298 1.12 -2.56 -7.63
CA GLY A 298 2.37 -3.11 -8.14
C GLY A 298 3.49 -2.07 -8.19
N PHE A 299 4.71 -2.50 -7.90
CA PHE A 299 5.88 -1.65 -7.82
C PHE A 299 6.28 -1.08 -9.19
N VAL A 300 6.14 -1.90 -10.24
CA VAL A 300 6.40 -1.51 -11.63
C VAL A 300 5.07 -1.14 -12.29
N GLY A 301 5.00 0.07 -12.85
CA GLY A 301 3.80 0.61 -13.49
C GLY A 301 2.80 1.27 -12.54
N GLY A 302 2.74 0.84 -11.27
CA GLY A 302 1.84 1.44 -10.29
C GLY A 302 0.35 1.29 -10.65
N PRO A 303 -0.52 2.23 -10.26
CA PRO A 303 -1.95 2.19 -10.59
C PRO A 303 -2.24 2.19 -12.10
N ALA A 304 -1.34 2.77 -12.90
CA ALA A 304 -1.47 2.87 -14.35
C ALA A 304 -0.68 1.77 -15.09
N GLY A 305 -0.13 0.80 -14.36
CA GLY A 305 0.50 -0.39 -14.94
C GLY A 305 -0.54 -1.28 -15.61
N ALA A 306 -0.08 -2.12 -16.55
CA ALA A 306 -0.95 -3.13 -17.12
C ALA A 306 -1.46 -4.06 -16.00
N THR A 307 -2.78 -4.15 -15.84
CA THR A 307 -3.44 -5.08 -14.90
C THR A 307 -3.38 -6.52 -15.40
N THR A 308 -2.89 -6.73 -16.64
CA THR A 308 -2.63 -8.04 -17.20
C THR A 308 -1.54 -8.75 -16.40
N PRO A 309 -1.84 -9.95 -15.86
CA PRO A 309 -0.87 -10.81 -15.22
C PRO A 309 0.46 -10.92 -15.96
N GLY A 310 1.57 -10.58 -15.29
CA GLY A 310 2.93 -10.78 -15.81
C GLY A 310 3.40 -9.80 -16.89
N ALA A 311 2.61 -8.80 -17.28
CA ALA A 311 2.96 -7.84 -18.33
C ALA A 311 4.26 -7.06 -18.04
N SER A 312 4.60 -6.86 -16.77
CA SER A 312 5.85 -6.19 -16.33
C SER A 312 6.85 -7.14 -15.66
N SER A 313 6.71 -8.45 -15.85
CA SER A 313 7.52 -9.47 -15.16
C SER A 313 9.03 -9.31 -15.36
N SER A 314 9.48 -9.06 -16.59
CA SER A 314 10.92 -8.88 -16.89
C SER A 314 11.53 -7.66 -16.19
N ALA A 315 10.86 -6.52 -16.26
CA ALA A 315 11.31 -5.29 -15.59
C ALA A 315 11.24 -5.42 -14.07
N ARG A 316 10.20 -6.08 -13.54
CA ARG A 316 10.09 -6.41 -12.11
C ARG A 316 11.26 -7.28 -11.68
N ASP A 317 11.52 -8.39 -12.37
CA ASP A 317 12.57 -9.34 -12.02
C ASP A 317 13.95 -8.68 -12.05
N GLU A 318 14.23 -7.88 -13.07
CA GLU A 318 15.47 -7.09 -13.14
C GLU A 318 15.61 -6.15 -11.94
N ILE A 319 14.59 -5.35 -11.64
CA ILE A 319 14.64 -4.32 -10.61
C ILE A 319 14.70 -4.92 -9.20
N LEU A 320 13.79 -5.84 -8.88
CA LEU A 320 13.71 -6.41 -7.54
C LEU A 320 14.88 -7.35 -7.25
N SER A 321 15.41 -8.06 -8.26
CA SER A 321 16.65 -8.84 -8.10
C SER A 321 17.86 -7.94 -7.89
N ALA A 322 17.90 -6.76 -8.51
CA ALA A 322 19.00 -5.80 -8.30
C ALA A 322 18.93 -5.13 -6.92
N ILE A 323 17.73 -4.85 -6.39
CA ILE A 323 17.55 -4.40 -5.00
C ILE A 323 17.92 -5.52 -4.03
N ASN A 324 17.58 -6.78 -4.37
CA ASN A 324 17.84 -7.97 -3.59
C ASN A 324 17.48 -7.79 -2.11
N ALA A 325 16.26 -7.35 -1.82
CA ALA A 325 15.75 -7.15 -0.45
C ALA A 325 14.30 -7.64 -0.34
N PRO A 326 13.84 -8.08 0.85
CA PRO A 326 12.43 -8.35 1.10
C PRO A 326 11.56 -7.17 0.70
N TYR A 327 10.54 -7.45 -0.10
CA TYR A 327 9.59 -6.48 -0.62
C TYR A 327 8.23 -6.68 0.06
N VAL A 328 7.69 -5.64 0.67
CA VAL A 328 6.42 -5.69 1.40
C VAL A 328 5.53 -4.54 0.97
N VAL A 329 4.23 -4.81 0.93
CA VAL A 329 3.20 -3.77 0.76
C VAL A 329 2.52 -3.48 2.07
N SER A 330 2.41 -2.19 2.41
CA SER A 330 1.79 -1.76 3.66
C SER A 330 1.20 -0.37 3.54
N GLN A 331 -0.12 -0.25 3.65
CA GLN A 331 -0.80 1.04 3.64
C GLN A 331 -2.05 0.99 4.51
N PRO A 332 -2.60 2.16 4.91
CA PRO A 332 -3.96 2.22 5.40
C PRO A 332 -4.97 1.87 4.30
N LEU A 333 -6.12 1.35 4.70
CA LEU A 333 -7.26 1.16 3.83
C LEU A 333 -7.87 2.54 3.52
N PHE A 334 -7.96 2.88 2.24
CA PHE A 334 -8.43 4.18 1.74
C PHE A 334 -9.88 4.20 1.20
N ILE A 335 -10.56 3.05 1.04
CA ILE A 335 -12.00 2.96 0.71
C ILE A 335 -12.84 2.26 1.80
N GLN A 336 -12.21 1.89 2.91
CA GLN A 336 -12.85 1.15 4.01
C GLN A 336 -12.58 1.86 5.34
N ASP A 337 -13.59 1.92 6.20
CA ASP A 337 -13.48 2.44 7.55
C ASP A 337 -13.09 1.35 8.57
N PHE A 338 -12.84 1.76 9.82
CA PHE A 338 -12.46 0.82 10.89
C PHE A 338 -13.57 -0.18 11.24
N THR A 339 -14.83 0.21 11.14
CA THR A 339 -15.97 -0.64 11.49
C THR A 339 -16.07 -1.81 10.51
N SER A 340 -16.06 -1.49 9.22
CA SER A 340 -16.08 -2.45 8.13
C SER A 340 -14.83 -3.34 8.17
N TRP A 341 -13.63 -2.76 8.36
CA TRP A 341 -12.40 -3.55 8.45
C TRP A 341 -12.42 -4.55 9.60
N LYS A 342 -12.89 -4.14 10.78
CA LYS A 342 -12.96 -5.01 11.97
C LYS A 342 -13.96 -6.15 11.80
N LYS A 343 -15.02 -5.93 11.02
CA LYS A 343 -16.11 -6.90 10.82
C LYS A 343 -15.84 -7.87 9.68
N GLU A 344 -15.43 -7.36 8.53
CA GLU A 344 -15.35 -8.12 7.27
C GLU A 344 -13.91 -8.43 6.85
N GLY A 345 -12.91 -7.90 7.56
CA GLY A 345 -11.53 -7.88 7.07
C GLY A 345 -11.38 -6.89 5.91
N VAL A 346 -10.38 -7.10 5.06
CA VAL A 346 -10.15 -6.22 3.91
C VAL A 346 -11.09 -6.59 2.77
N VAL A 347 -11.87 -5.61 2.29
CA VAL A 347 -12.85 -5.84 1.21
C VAL A 347 -12.18 -6.29 -0.11
N PRO A 348 -12.90 -7.05 -0.97
CA PRO A 348 -12.33 -7.66 -2.18
C PRO A 348 -11.57 -6.70 -3.10
N LEU A 349 -12.12 -5.50 -3.35
CA LEU A 349 -11.48 -4.52 -4.23
C LEU A 349 -10.11 -4.06 -3.68
N GLN A 350 -10.02 -3.78 -2.38
CA GLN A 350 -8.76 -3.41 -1.75
C GLN A 350 -7.79 -4.57 -1.61
N SER A 351 -8.30 -5.77 -1.39
CA SER A 351 -7.51 -7.00 -1.35
C SER A 351 -6.79 -7.23 -2.68
N ALA A 352 -7.50 -7.07 -3.80
CA ALA A 352 -6.93 -7.18 -5.13
C ALA A 352 -5.79 -6.16 -5.37
N MET A 353 -6.01 -4.91 -4.98
CA MET A 353 -5.01 -3.83 -5.16
C MET A 353 -3.81 -3.97 -4.21
N THR A 354 -4.07 -4.22 -2.92
CA THR A 354 -3.04 -4.16 -1.87
C THR A 354 -2.29 -5.48 -1.68
N TYR A 355 -2.90 -6.61 -2.06
CA TYR A 355 -2.31 -7.94 -1.90
C TYR A 355 -2.09 -8.62 -3.23
N SER A 356 -3.15 -8.93 -3.98
CA SER A 356 -3.03 -9.81 -5.16
C SER A 356 -2.10 -9.23 -6.22
N LEU A 357 -2.25 -7.96 -6.59
CA LEU A 357 -1.37 -7.32 -7.58
C LEU A 357 0.10 -7.25 -7.08
N PRO A 358 0.40 -6.78 -5.85
CA PRO A 358 1.76 -6.81 -5.34
C PRO A 358 2.36 -8.20 -5.09
N GLU A 359 1.57 -9.22 -4.76
CA GLU A 359 2.04 -10.60 -4.63
C GLU A 359 2.55 -11.13 -5.97
N MET A 360 1.94 -10.70 -7.08
CA MET A 360 2.48 -10.96 -8.42
C MET A 360 3.82 -10.26 -8.66
N ASP A 361 4.12 -9.20 -7.90
CA ASP A 361 5.45 -8.59 -7.89
C ASP A 361 6.44 -9.28 -6.92
N GLY A 362 6.00 -10.29 -6.16
CA GLY A 362 6.80 -10.94 -5.13
C GLY A 362 6.75 -10.24 -3.77
N ALA A 363 5.74 -9.39 -3.54
CA ALA A 363 5.50 -8.83 -2.21
C ALA A 363 5.16 -9.94 -1.20
N VAL A 364 5.66 -9.80 0.02
CA VAL A 364 5.39 -10.73 1.13
C VAL A 364 4.81 -9.98 2.33
N CYS A 365 4.27 -10.73 3.29
CA CYS A 365 3.89 -10.25 4.62
C CYS A 365 3.15 -8.89 4.65
N PRO A 366 2.04 -8.73 3.91
CA PRO A 366 1.35 -7.45 3.87
C PRO A 366 0.88 -7.02 5.26
N VAL A 367 0.98 -5.72 5.55
CA VAL A 367 0.52 -5.14 6.82
C VAL A 367 -0.42 -3.97 6.53
N VAL A 368 -1.69 -4.13 6.88
CA VAL A 368 -2.63 -3.01 6.87
C VAL A 368 -2.30 -2.08 8.03
N LEU A 369 -1.98 -0.83 7.72
CA LEU A 369 -1.53 0.14 8.73
C LEU A 369 -2.69 0.81 9.45
N GLY A 370 -3.88 0.79 8.87
CA GLY A 370 -5.09 1.39 9.45
C GLY A 370 -6.19 1.56 8.41
N ALA A 371 -7.11 2.50 8.61
CA ALA A 371 -8.30 2.67 7.78
C ALA A 371 -8.79 4.13 7.77
N VAL A 372 -9.83 4.42 6.99
CA VAL A 372 -10.47 5.75 6.96
C VAL A 372 -11.23 6.00 8.26
N LYS A 373 -11.06 7.19 8.83
CA LYS A 373 -11.91 7.71 9.91
C LYS A 373 -12.06 9.22 9.75
N ASP A 374 -13.30 9.71 9.79
CA ASP A 374 -13.63 11.13 9.67
C ASP A 374 -13.02 11.78 8.41
N GLY A 375 -13.02 11.03 7.30
CA GLY A 375 -12.46 11.45 6.02
C GLY A 375 -10.93 11.56 5.99
N ARG A 376 -10.21 10.88 6.92
CA ARG A 376 -8.73 10.87 7.01
C ARG A 376 -8.18 9.46 7.10
N LEU A 377 -6.96 9.27 6.61
CA LEU A 377 -6.24 8.00 6.81
C LEU A 377 -5.60 7.99 8.20
N GLN A 378 -6.05 7.08 9.06
CA GLN A 378 -5.49 6.91 10.41
C GLN A 378 -4.78 5.57 10.56
N THR A 379 -3.66 5.57 11.28
CA THR A 379 -2.88 4.37 11.58
C THR A 379 -3.28 3.72 12.90
N VAL A 380 -3.02 2.42 13.03
CA VAL A 380 -3.15 1.65 14.27
C VAL A 380 -1.77 1.37 14.85
N PRO A 381 -1.52 1.69 16.13
CA PRO A 381 -0.20 1.48 16.77
C PRO A 381 0.34 0.05 16.67
N ASP A 382 -0.49 -0.98 16.90
CA ASP A 382 -0.03 -2.39 16.82
C ASP A 382 0.46 -2.74 15.40
N ARG A 383 -0.16 -2.16 14.38
CA ARG A 383 0.18 -2.41 12.98
C ARG A 383 1.50 -1.76 12.59
N LEU A 384 1.75 -0.55 13.10
CA LEU A 384 3.04 0.14 12.97
C LEU A 384 4.16 -0.63 13.69
N GLU A 385 3.88 -1.15 14.88
CA GLU A 385 4.80 -2.01 15.64
C GLU A 385 5.09 -3.31 14.88
N ARG A 386 4.06 -3.93 14.27
CA ARG A 386 4.20 -5.13 13.44
C ARG A 386 5.10 -4.88 12.23
N LEU A 387 4.85 -3.82 11.46
CA LEU A 387 5.66 -3.49 10.28
C LEU A 387 7.11 -3.15 10.66
N SER A 388 7.31 -2.30 11.66
CA SER A 388 8.65 -1.91 12.09
C SER A 388 9.43 -3.07 12.71
N GLY A 389 8.75 -3.97 13.43
CA GLY A 389 9.29 -5.23 13.92
C GLY A 389 9.74 -6.16 12.78
N LEU A 390 8.93 -6.31 11.73
CA LEU A 390 9.30 -7.06 10.52
C LEU A 390 10.56 -6.47 9.87
N ALA A 391 10.60 -5.15 9.67
CA ALA A 391 11.75 -4.47 9.09
C ALA A 391 13.03 -4.71 9.91
N LYS A 392 12.92 -4.63 11.24
CA LYS A 392 14.04 -4.92 12.14
C LYS A 392 14.51 -6.38 12.03
N LYS A 393 13.58 -7.34 12.02
CA LYS A 393 13.92 -8.78 11.96
C LYS A 393 14.55 -9.17 10.62
N PHE A 394 14.08 -8.63 9.50
CA PHE A 394 14.73 -8.85 8.20
C PHE A 394 16.12 -8.23 8.13
N SER A 395 16.30 -7.04 8.70
CA SER A 395 17.61 -6.38 8.80
C SER A 395 18.59 -7.21 9.64
N ASP A 396 18.12 -7.74 10.77
CA ASP A 396 18.92 -8.63 11.62
C ASP A 396 19.28 -9.94 10.89
N LEU A 397 18.33 -10.53 10.16
CA LEU A 397 18.56 -11.77 9.42
C LEU A 397 19.65 -11.61 8.34
N ARG A 398 19.67 -10.47 7.65
CA ARG A 398 20.68 -10.17 6.62
C ARG A 398 22.09 -10.12 7.18
N THR A 399 22.24 -9.73 8.44
CA THR A 399 23.53 -9.32 9.03
C THR A 399 24.04 -10.29 10.08
N THR A 400 23.17 -11.17 10.58
CA THR A 400 23.56 -12.25 11.48
C THR A 400 24.41 -13.27 10.72
N ASP A 401 25.54 -13.67 11.29
CA ASP A 401 26.37 -14.75 10.74
C ASP A 401 25.55 -16.05 10.65
N ASN A 402 25.72 -16.84 9.58
CA ASN A 402 24.98 -18.10 9.40
C ASN A 402 25.10 -19.04 10.62
N SER A 403 26.27 -19.11 11.26
CA SER A 403 26.51 -19.95 12.44
C SER A 403 25.70 -19.54 13.67
N LYS A 404 25.22 -18.28 13.72
CA LYS A 404 24.42 -17.74 14.82
C LYS A 404 22.93 -17.70 14.50
N LYS A 405 22.53 -17.94 13.25
CA LYS A 405 21.12 -17.95 12.84
C LYS A 405 20.41 -19.14 13.47
N LYS A 406 19.28 -18.87 14.11
CA LYS A 406 18.37 -19.91 14.64
C LYS A 406 17.22 -20.10 13.66
N VAL A 407 17.04 -21.32 13.17
CA VAL A 407 16.03 -21.65 12.16
C VAL A 407 15.08 -22.70 12.73
N ALA A 408 13.78 -22.41 12.65
CA ALA A 408 12.74 -23.36 13.03
C ALA A 408 12.08 -23.95 11.79
N PHE A 409 12.04 -25.27 11.70
CA PHE A 409 11.18 -26.02 10.79
C PHE A 409 9.97 -26.50 11.57
N VAL A 410 8.76 -26.19 11.10
CA VAL A 410 7.52 -26.68 11.72
C VAL A 410 6.87 -27.66 10.75
N VAL A 411 6.78 -28.92 11.15
CA VAL A 411 6.20 -30.00 10.33
C VAL A 411 4.80 -30.36 10.82
N TYR A 412 3.95 -30.84 9.90
CA TYR A 412 2.61 -31.29 10.25
C TYR A 412 2.61 -32.68 10.86
N ASP A 413 1.69 -32.88 11.81
CA ASP A 413 1.24 -34.18 12.28
C ASP A 413 -0.25 -34.33 11.96
N TYR A 414 -0.57 -34.89 10.79
CA TYR A 414 -1.95 -35.06 10.36
C TYR A 414 -2.20 -36.44 9.71
N PRO A 415 -3.22 -37.19 10.17
CA PRO A 415 -4.07 -36.91 11.33
C PRO A 415 -3.27 -37.02 12.65
N PRO A 416 -3.44 -36.11 13.63
CA PRO A 416 -2.59 -36.05 14.83
C PRO A 416 -2.58 -37.38 15.60
N GLY A 417 -1.40 -37.91 15.89
CA GLY A 417 -1.22 -39.18 16.62
C GLY A 417 -1.76 -40.44 15.93
N MET A 418 -2.31 -40.33 14.72
CA MET A 418 -2.79 -41.48 13.91
C MET A 418 -2.07 -41.59 12.55
N GLY A 419 -1.44 -40.51 12.09
CA GLY A 419 -0.65 -40.46 10.86
C GLY A 419 0.85 -40.58 11.11
N ARG A 420 1.62 -40.53 10.01
CA ARG A 420 3.07 -40.37 10.08
C ARG A 420 3.39 -38.88 10.26
N LYS A 421 4.13 -38.53 11.32
CA LYS A 421 4.64 -37.16 11.52
C LYS A 421 5.50 -36.75 10.33
N ALA A 422 5.59 -35.44 10.09
CA ALA A 422 6.29 -34.89 8.93
C ALA A 422 5.77 -35.51 7.62
N SER A 423 4.47 -35.37 7.38
CA SER A 423 3.84 -35.77 6.12
C SER A 423 3.25 -34.55 5.41
N ALA A 424 3.33 -34.55 4.08
CA ALA A 424 2.74 -33.54 3.22
C ALA A 424 2.38 -34.17 1.87
N ALA A 425 1.30 -33.71 1.24
CA ALA A 425 0.89 -34.21 -0.07
C ALA A 425 1.99 -33.99 -1.11
N LEU A 426 2.38 -35.05 -1.82
CA LEU A 426 3.38 -35.04 -2.89
C LEU A 426 4.79 -34.57 -2.46
N LEU A 427 5.10 -34.55 -1.17
CA LEU A 427 6.41 -34.17 -0.64
C LEU A 427 6.93 -35.20 0.37
N ASP A 428 8.11 -35.76 0.09
CA ASP A 428 8.84 -36.59 1.05
C ASP A 428 9.54 -35.65 2.05
N VAL A 429 8.82 -35.29 3.13
CA VAL A 429 9.29 -34.30 4.11
C VAL A 429 10.56 -34.76 4.82
N PRO A 430 10.70 -36.01 5.32
CA PRO A 430 11.94 -36.44 5.96
C PRO A 430 13.17 -36.32 5.03
N LYS A 431 13.06 -36.78 3.77
CA LYS A 431 14.16 -36.64 2.81
C LYS A 431 14.46 -35.18 2.48
N SER A 432 13.43 -34.35 2.35
CA SER A 432 13.59 -32.93 2.04
C SER A 432 14.26 -32.18 3.19
N LEU A 433 13.81 -32.42 4.42
CA LEU A 433 14.37 -31.81 5.63
C LEU A 433 15.83 -32.23 5.82
N HIS A 434 16.15 -33.52 5.69
CA HIS A 434 17.53 -34.01 5.79
C HIS A 434 18.46 -33.33 4.77
N LYS A 435 18.02 -33.23 3.49
CA LYS A 435 18.76 -32.50 2.45
C LYS A 435 18.92 -31.00 2.75
N MET A 436 17.89 -30.35 3.30
CA MET A 436 17.98 -28.94 3.72
C MET A 436 19.00 -28.76 4.85
N LEU A 437 19.01 -29.65 5.85
CA LEU A 437 19.98 -29.61 6.95
C LEU A 437 21.42 -29.81 6.44
N GLN A 438 21.65 -30.75 5.52
CA GLN A 438 22.95 -30.93 4.86
C GLN A 438 23.39 -29.65 4.13
N LYS A 439 22.48 -29.01 3.39
CA LYS A 439 22.76 -27.77 2.67
C LYS A 439 23.06 -26.61 3.62
N LEU A 440 22.29 -26.47 4.71
CA LEU A 440 22.52 -25.47 5.75
C LEU A 440 23.88 -25.66 6.43
N GLN A 441 24.26 -26.90 6.75
CA GLN A 441 25.58 -27.22 7.31
C GLN A 441 26.71 -26.78 6.36
N GLN A 442 26.58 -27.07 5.06
CA GLN A 442 27.54 -26.65 4.03
C GLN A 442 27.64 -25.13 3.88
N GLU A 443 26.55 -24.40 4.15
CA GLU A 443 26.51 -22.93 4.14
C GLU A 443 26.94 -22.30 5.49
N GLY A 444 27.40 -23.11 6.44
CA GLY A 444 27.97 -22.65 7.71
C GLY A 444 26.95 -22.38 8.82
N TYR A 445 25.72 -22.90 8.69
CA TYR A 445 24.76 -22.90 9.80
C TYR A 445 25.14 -23.97 10.83
N ASP A 446 24.87 -23.68 12.11
CA ASP A 446 25.04 -24.65 13.19
C ASP A 446 23.84 -25.61 13.22
N VAL A 447 24.03 -26.80 12.66
CA VAL A 447 23.04 -27.89 12.67
C VAL A 447 23.36 -28.98 13.69
N GLY A 448 24.34 -28.77 14.58
CA GLY A 448 24.79 -29.81 15.53
C GLY A 448 25.23 -31.11 14.85
N GLU A 449 24.94 -32.23 15.51
CA GLU A 449 25.17 -33.58 14.97
C GLU A 449 24.03 -33.97 14.03
N LEU A 450 24.34 -34.09 12.74
CA LEU A 450 23.35 -34.44 11.73
C LEU A 450 23.06 -35.95 11.76
N PRO A 451 21.78 -36.38 11.76
CA PRO A 451 21.44 -37.79 11.67
C PRO A 451 21.94 -38.43 10.36
N GLU A 452 22.30 -39.72 10.41
CA GLU A 452 22.88 -40.44 9.27
C GLU A 452 21.92 -40.60 8.09
N SER A 453 20.61 -40.63 8.36
CA SER A 453 19.57 -40.81 7.34
C SER A 453 18.30 -40.01 7.64
N PRO A 454 17.44 -39.78 6.63
CA PRO A 454 16.09 -39.27 6.80
C PRO A 454 15.24 -40.08 7.78
N GLU A 455 15.42 -41.40 7.80
CA GLU A 455 14.73 -42.32 8.71
C GLU A 455 15.18 -42.11 10.16
N ALA A 456 16.50 -42.00 10.41
CA ALA A 456 17.04 -41.70 11.73
C ALA A 456 16.57 -40.33 12.25
N LEU A 457 16.51 -39.32 11.36
CA LEU A 457 15.98 -38.01 11.70
C LEU A 457 14.51 -38.08 12.14
N LEU A 458 13.70 -38.87 11.45
CA LEU A 458 12.28 -39.05 11.80
C LEU A 458 12.13 -39.80 13.12
N GLU A 459 12.90 -40.87 13.35
CA GLU A 459 12.89 -41.61 14.63
C GLU A 459 13.26 -40.71 15.82
N MET A 460 14.28 -39.86 15.65
CA MET A 460 14.66 -38.87 16.67
C MET A 460 13.54 -37.86 16.92
N LEU A 461 12.89 -37.36 15.86
CA LEU A 461 11.77 -36.43 15.98
C LEU A 461 10.57 -37.10 16.67
N ASP A 462 10.29 -38.36 16.33
CA ASP A 462 9.20 -39.12 16.93
C ASP A 462 9.39 -39.27 18.43
N LYS A 463 10.58 -39.66 18.86
CA LYS A 463 10.93 -39.77 20.28
C LYS A 463 10.87 -38.41 21.00
N ALA A 464 11.38 -37.35 20.37
CA ALA A 464 11.43 -36.00 20.96
C ALA A 464 10.06 -35.31 21.06
N THR A 465 9.04 -35.85 20.38
CA THR A 465 7.68 -35.29 20.36
C THR A 465 6.65 -36.18 21.05
N ASP A 466 7.05 -37.38 21.47
CA ASP A 466 6.21 -38.29 22.24
C ASP A 466 6.00 -37.74 23.65
N TYR A 467 4.84 -37.12 23.89
CA TYR A 467 4.51 -36.53 25.18
C TYR A 467 4.52 -37.55 26.32
N GLU A 468 4.08 -38.79 26.12
CA GLU A 468 4.04 -39.81 27.18
C GLU A 468 5.44 -40.20 27.66
N ILE A 469 6.43 -40.07 26.78
CA ILE A 469 7.84 -40.28 27.12
C ILE A 469 8.43 -38.98 27.70
N GLN A 470 8.32 -37.88 26.95
CA GLN A 470 9.02 -36.64 27.24
C GLN A 470 8.48 -35.90 28.47
N ALA A 471 7.19 -36.04 28.82
CA ALA A 471 6.61 -35.32 29.95
C ALA A 471 7.18 -35.72 31.31
N HIS A 472 7.87 -36.86 31.38
CA HIS A 472 8.51 -37.37 32.58
C HIS A 472 10.02 -37.07 32.65
N GLU A 473 10.59 -36.48 31.60
CA GLU A 473 12.00 -36.11 31.55
C GLU A 473 12.24 -34.75 32.21
N GLN A 474 13.38 -34.59 32.89
CA GLN A 474 13.70 -33.33 33.60
C GLN A 474 13.96 -32.15 32.66
N ASP A 475 14.39 -32.43 31.43
CA ASP A 475 14.75 -31.48 30.39
C ASP A 475 13.68 -31.33 29.31
N ALA A 476 12.45 -31.80 29.58
CA ALA A 476 11.30 -31.60 28.70
C ALA A 476 11.17 -30.12 28.30
N PHE A 477 11.02 -29.86 27.01
CA PHE A 477 10.92 -28.50 26.50
C PHE A 477 9.57 -27.89 26.83
N GLY A 478 9.48 -27.23 27.99
CA GLY A 478 8.25 -26.63 28.50
C GLY A 478 8.25 -25.11 28.42
N ILE A 479 7.11 -24.52 28.05
CA ILE A 479 6.84 -23.09 28.23
C ILE A 479 6.02 -22.88 29.50
N ASP A 480 6.36 -21.86 30.28
CA ASP A 480 5.63 -21.47 31.48
C ASP A 480 4.60 -20.36 31.17
N ARG A 481 3.82 -20.01 32.19
CA ARG A 481 2.80 -18.95 32.08
C ARG A 481 3.42 -17.58 31.76
N GLU A 482 4.64 -17.30 32.22
CA GLU A 482 5.31 -16.01 31.95
C GLU A 482 5.63 -15.88 30.46
N MET A 483 6.24 -16.91 29.88
CA MET A 483 6.54 -16.98 28.44
C MET A 483 5.25 -16.93 27.62
N PHE A 484 4.24 -17.73 27.97
CA PHE A 484 2.92 -17.71 27.31
C PHE A 484 2.31 -16.31 27.33
N ASN A 485 2.39 -15.61 28.47
CA ASN A 485 1.89 -14.26 28.61
C ASN A 485 2.68 -13.23 27.79
N SER A 486 3.98 -13.47 27.54
CA SER A 486 4.84 -12.55 26.78
C SER A 486 4.57 -12.58 25.27
N ILE A 487 4.04 -13.69 24.76
CA ILE A 487 3.77 -13.91 23.32
C ILE A 487 2.29 -13.78 22.96
N THR A 488 1.41 -13.60 23.94
CA THR A 488 -0.04 -13.45 23.74
C THR A 488 -0.56 -12.12 24.27
N SER A 489 -1.56 -11.57 23.60
CA SER A 489 -2.33 -10.43 24.11
C SER A 489 -3.33 -10.86 25.18
N VAL A 490 -3.80 -9.90 25.99
CA VAL A 490 -4.85 -10.13 26.99
C VAL A 490 -6.10 -10.76 26.35
N ARG A 491 -6.53 -10.21 25.20
CA ARG A 491 -7.72 -10.70 24.48
C ARG A 491 -7.53 -12.13 23.94
N GLU A 492 -6.34 -12.47 23.45
CA GLU A 492 -6.07 -13.84 23.00
C GLU A 492 -6.15 -14.81 24.18
N ARG A 493 -5.53 -14.46 25.31
CA ARG A 493 -5.58 -15.28 26.53
C ARG A 493 -7.00 -15.48 27.04
N GLU A 494 -7.79 -14.41 27.12
CA GLU A 494 -9.19 -14.51 27.55
C GLU A 494 -9.99 -15.48 26.69
N ARG A 495 -9.86 -15.39 25.35
CA ARG A 495 -10.57 -16.30 24.43
C ARG A 495 -10.04 -17.73 24.48
N ILE A 496 -8.74 -17.92 24.70
CA ILE A 496 -8.13 -19.25 24.86
C ILE A 496 -8.62 -19.87 26.18
N GLU A 497 -8.54 -19.15 27.29
CA GLU A 497 -8.90 -19.67 28.62
C GLU A 497 -10.42 -19.89 28.78
N GLU A 498 -11.26 -19.06 28.14
CA GLU A 498 -12.72 -19.28 28.08
C GLU A 498 -13.06 -20.62 27.39
N ARG A 499 -12.27 -21.01 26.40
CA ARG A 499 -12.50 -22.24 25.63
C ARG A 499 -11.82 -23.47 26.24
N TRP A 500 -10.60 -23.32 26.71
CA TRP A 500 -9.69 -24.41 27.07
C TRP A 500 -9.38 -24.49 28.57
N GLY A 501 -10.04 -23.68 29.39
CA GLY A 501 -9.78 -23.58 30.82
C GLY A 501 -8.52 -22.78 31.13
N GLY A 502 -8.12 -22.69 32.39
CA GLY A 502 -6.91 -21.96 32.77
C GLY A 502 -5.62 -22.65 32.28
N PHE A 503 -4.62 -21.87 31.90
CA PHE A 503 -3.30 -22.41 31.53
C PHE A 503 -2.70 -23.30 32.64
N PRO A 504 -2.05 -24.44 32.32
CA PRO A 504 -1.69 -24.92 30.97
C PRO A 504 -2.81 -25.64 30.21
N GLY A 505 -3.98 -25.83 30.82
CA GLY A 505 -5.08 -26.62 30.27
C GLY A 505 -4.77 -28.13 30.25
N ASP A 506 -5.62 -28.89 29.55
CA ASP A 506 -5.55 -30.37 29.54
C ASP A 506 -4.74 -30.95 28.37
N ILE A 507 -4.15 -30.10 27.52
CA ILE A 507 -3.43 -30.52 26.32
C ILE A 507 -1.94 -30.38 26.56
N ALA A 508 -1.26 -31.52 26.70
CA ALA A 508 0.19 -31.61 26.93
C ALA A 508 0.72 -30.81 28.15
N PRO A 509 0.06 -30.84 29.33
CA PRO A 509 0.54 -30.12 30.52
C PRO A 509 1.82 -30.76 31.08
N LEU A 510 2.78 -29.94 31.49
CA LEU A 510 3.93 -30.38 32.29
C LEU A 510 3.70 -29.93 33.73
N GLY A 511 3.11 -30.80 34.54
CA GLY A 511 2.70 -30.44 35.90
C GLY A 511 1.56 -29.43 35.89
N THR A 512 1.59 -28.46 36.81
CA THR A 512 0.50 -27.49 37.02
C THR A 512 0.78 -26.10 36.44
N ASP A 513 1.99 -25.84 35.96
CA ASP A 513 2.46 -24.49 35.63
C ASP A 513 3.20 -24.39 34.28
N LYS A 514 3.33 -25.49 33.54
CA LYS A 514 4.03 -25.53 32.26
C LYS A 514 3.29 -26.35 31.22
N LEU A 515 3.69 -26.14 29.97
CA LEU A 515 3.13 -26.77 28.79
C LEU A 515 4.25 -27.32 27.91
N PHE A 516 4.16 -28.58 27.52
CA PHE A 516 5.16 -29.23 26.68
C PHE A 516 5.11 -28.69 25.25
N ILE A 517 6.27 -28.48 24.62
CA ILE A 517 6.42 -28.16 23.19
C ILE A 517 7.24 -29.27 22.53
N GLY A 518 6.58 -30.08 21.69
CA GLY A 518 7.21 -31.19 21.00
C GLY A 518 8.14 -30.72 19.86
N GLY A 519 9.42 -31.08 19.95
CA GLY A 519 10.37 -30.83 18.86
C GLY A 519 11.78 -31.32 19.13
N LEU A 520 12.56 -31.43 18.06
CA LEU A 520 13.95 -31.86 18.07
C LEU A 520 14.87 -30.65 17.87
N LYS A 521 15.87 -30.48 18.75
CA LYS A 521 16.89 -29.44 18.62
C LYS A 521 18.21 -30.03 18.10
N LEU A 522 18.75 -29.45 17.03
CA LEU A 522 20.03 -29.83 16.42
C LEU A 522 20.88 -28.56 16.24
N GLY A 523 21.82 -28.32 17.16
CA GLY A 523 22.58 -27.06 17.20
C GLY A 523 21.65 -25.84 17.37
N ASN A 524 21.64 -24.95 16.37
CA ASN A 524 20.75 -23.79 16.27
C ASN A 524 19.47 -24.06 15.44
N ILE A 525 19.23 -25.30 15.02
CA ILE A 525 18.00 -25.70 14.33
C ILE A 525 17.00 -26.28 15.33
N PHE A 526 15.73 -25.90 15.19
CA PHE A 526 14.60 -26.53 15.89
C PHE A 526 13.64 -27.13 14.86
N ILE A 527 13.27 -28.39 15.04
CA ILE A 527 12.29 -29.09 14.22
C ILE A 527 11.10 -29.39 15.12
N GLY A 528 10.10 -28.52 15.09
CA GLY A 528 8.87 -28.64 15.87
C GLY A 528 7.79 -29.39 15.11
N VAL A 529 6.93 -30.09 15.84
CA VAL A 529 5.72 -30.70 15.28
C VAL A 529 4.54 -29.78 15.61
N GLN A 530 3.74 -29.43 14.61
CA GLN A 530 2.55 -28.61 14.82
C GLN A 530 1.61 -29.33 15.80
N PRO A 531 1.18 -28.67 16.88
CA PRO A 531 0.20 -29.22 17.78
C PRO A 531 -1.13 -29.54 17.09
N ARG A 532 -1.94 -30.38 17.74
CA ARG A 532 -3.26 -30.75 17.24
C ARG A 532 -4.17 -29.53 17.13
N LEU A 533 -4.79 -29.32 15.97
CA LEU A 533 -5.68 -28.16 15.75
C LEU A 533 -7.02 -28.24 16.52
N GLY A 534 -7.38 -29.40 17.04
CA GLY A 534 -8.62 -29.61 17.79
C GLY A 534 -8.65 -30.97 18.49
N VAL A 535 -9.64 -31.14 19.37
CA VAL A 535 -9.87 -32.39 20.11
C VAL A 535 -10.80 -33.29 19.30
N GLN A 536 -10.44 -34.57 19.15
CA GLN A 536 -11.29 -35.57 18.51
C GLN A 536 -12.59 -35.77 19.30
N GLY A 537 -13.73 -35.79 18.61
CA GLY A 537 -15.01 -36.13 19.22
C GLY A 537 -16.21 -35.64 18.42
N ASP A 538 -16.28 -34.34 18.11
CA ASP A 538 -17.43 -33.76 17.41
C ASP A 538 -17.00 -32.91 16.19
N PRO A 539 -16.96 -33.49 14.98
CA PRO A 539 -16.61 -32.77 13.77
C PRO A 539 -17.62 -31.67 13.41
N MET A 540 -18.88 -31.75 13.85
CA MET A 540 -19.86 -30.69 13.63
C MET A 540 -19.50 -29.44 14.43
N ARG A 541 -18.96 -29.62 15.64
CA ARG A 541 -18.45 -28.51 16.45
C ARG A 541 -17.31 -27.79 15.73
N LEU A 542 -16.37 -28.49 15.11
CA LEU A 542 -15.28 -27.83 14.36
C LEU A 542 -15.77 -27.08 13.11
N LEU A 543 -16.86 -27.55 12.47
CA LEU A 543 -17.41 -26.96 11.25
C LEU A 543 -18.28 -25.72 11.50
N PHE A 544 -18.95 -25.62 12.65
CA PHE A 544 -19.91 -24.55 12.94
C PHE A 544 -19.49 -23.60 14.08
N ASP A 545 -18.41 -23.92 14.80
CA ASP A 545 -17.93 -23.08 15.90
C ASP A 545 -17.13 -21.88 15.40
N LYS A 546 -17.78 -20.72 15.41
CA LYS A 546 -17.19 -19.44 15.01
C LYS A 546 -16.27 -18.83 16.09
N GLU A 547 -16.30 -19.37 17.30
CA GLU A 547 -15.52 -18.89 18.44
C GLU A 547 -14.36 -19.83 18.81
N ASN A 548 -14.06 -20.83 17.96
CA ASN A 548 -12.95 -21.72 18.21
C ASN A 548 -11.62 -20.95 18.25
N THR A 549 -10.74 -21.35 19.16
CA THR A 549 -9.40 -20.79 19.37
C THR A 549 -8.35 -21.89 19.32
N PRO A 550 -7.08 -21.58 19.01
CA PRO A 550 -6.00 -22.51 19.33
C PRO A 550 -6.00 -22.79 20.85
N HIS A 551 -5.58 -23.99 21.23
CA HIS A 551 -5.31 -24.29 22.65
C HIS A 551 -4.03 -23.61 23.13
N HIS A 552 -3.66 -23.76 24.39
CA HIS A 552 -2.48 -23.11 24.96
C HIS A 552 -1.17 -23.43 24.23
N GLN A 553 -1.02 -24.68 23.73
CA GLN A 553 0.18 -25.18 23.04
C GLN A 553 0.19 -24.76 21.58
#